data_AF-A0A966WR65-F1
#
_entry.id   AF-A0A966WR65-F1
#
_cell.length_a   1.000
_cell.length_b   1.000
_cell.length_c   1.000
_cell.angle_alpha   90.00
_cell.angle_beta   90.00
_cell.angle_gamma   90.00
#
_symmetry.space_group_name_H-M   'P 1'
#
loop_
_entity.id
_entity.type
_entity.pdbx_description
1 polymer ?
#
loop_
_entity_poly.entity_id
_entity_poly.type
_entity_poly.pdbx_seq_one_letter_code
_entity_poly.pdbx_strand_id
1 'polypeptide(L)' 'IIERLMAVTPDILKLPNLAARFEDLQTMPRNPPLTGEAFVASMRTEITEWTAVARQFNITIT' A
#
# COMPACT_ATOMS: atom_id res chain seq x y z
N ILE A 1 5.24 -15.29 -12.78
CA ILE A 1 4.22 -14.20 -12.92
C ILE A 1 4.49 -13.07 -11.93
N ILE A 2 4.68 -13.36 -10.64
CA ILE A 2 4.93 -12.35 -9.58
C ILE A 2 6.15 -11.47 -9.90
N GLU A 3 7.30 -12.04 -10.23
CA GLU A 3 8.52 -11.28 -10.57
C GLU A 3 8.32 -10.31 -11.74
N ARG A 4 7.59 -10.75 -12.78
CA ARG A 4 7.25 -9.91 -13.93
C ARG A 4 6.36 -8.73 -13.53
N LEU A 5 5.41 -8.95 -12.61
CA LEU A 5 4.56 -7.88 -12.09
C LEU A 5 5.36 -6.89 -11.23
N MET A 6 6.25 -7.39 -10.36
CA MET A 6 7.13 -6.55 -9.55
C MET A 6 8.06 -5.70 -10.42
N ALA A 7 8.57 -6.26 -11.52
CA ALA A 7 9.44 -5.54 -12.45
C ALA A 7 8.70 -4.43 -13.23
N VAL A 8 7.46 -4.66 -13.66
CA VAL A 8 6.72 -3.70 -14.51
C VAL A 8 6.01 -2.59 -13.70
N THR A 9 5.68 -2.85 -12.44
CA THR A 9 4.89 -1.92 -11.60
C THR A 9 5.54 -0.52 -11.47
N PRO A 10 6.85 -0.37 -11.19
CA PRO A 10 7.46 0.95 -11.04
C PRO A 10 7.32 1.84 -12.27
N ASP A 11 7.36 1.24 -13.46
CA ASP A 11 7.28 2.00 -14.72
C ASP A 11 5.83 2.35 -15.06
N ILE A 12 4.87 1.49 -14.72
CA ILE A 12 3.44 1.82 -14.79
C ILE A 12 3.13 3.01 -13.87
N LEU A 13 3.65 3.03 -12.64
CA LEU A 13 3.38 4.11 -11.68
C LEU A 13 3.92 5.48 -12.11
N LYS A 14 4.87 5.52 -13.05
CA LYS A 14 5.42 6.77 -13.63
C LYS A 14 4.64 7.28 -14.85
N LEU A 15 3.64 6.54 -15.33
CA LEU A 15 2.88 6.97 -16.49
C LEU A 15 2.19 8.33 -16.20
N PRO A 16 2.32 9.33 -17.09
CA PRO A 16 1.84 10.69 -16.81
C PRO A 16 0.36 10.78 -16.46
N ASN A 17 -0.47 9.97 -17.12
CA ASN A 17 -1.90 9.89 -16.87
C ASN A 17 -2.22 9.29 -15.48
N LEU A 18 -1.41 8.36 -14.98
CA LEU A 18 -1.58 7.81 -13.64
C LEU A 18 -1.06 8.77 -12.58
N ALA A 19 0.08 9.43 -12.81
CA ALA A 19 0.61 10.46 -11.91
C ALA A 19 -0.42 11.58 -11.66
N ALA A 20 -1.02 12.12 -12.72
CA ALA A 20 -2.09 13.12 -12.60
C ALA A 20 -3.30 12.59 -11.80
N ARG A 21 -3.68 11.32 -11.98
CA ARG A 21 -4.77 10.72 -11.19
C ARG A 21 -4.41 10.52 -9.73
N PHE A 22 -3.16 10.19 -9.42
CA PHE A 22 -2.71 10.07 -8.04
C PHE A 22 -2.67 11.43 -7.34
N GLU A 23 -2.34 12.50 -8.06
CA GLU A 23 -2.46 13.87 -7.56
C GLU A 23 -3.93 14.25 -7.31
N ASP A 24 -4.82 14.02 -8.29
CA ASP A 24 -6.28 14.27 -8.17
C ASP A 24 -6.88 13.58 -6.95
N LEU A 25 -6.52 12.31 -6.72
CA LEU A 25 -7.04 11.48 -5.64
C LEU A 25 -6.28 11.66 -4.32
N GLN A 26 -5.24 12.50 -4.29
CA GLN A 26 -4.31 12.63 -3.15
C GLN A 26 -3.74 11.28 -2.67
N THR A 27 -3.55 10.34 -3.60
CA THR A 27 -3.04 8.99 -3.35
C THR A 27 -1.71 8.78 -4.07
N MET A 28 -0.75 9.69 -3.83
CA MET A 28 0.58 9.56 -4.43
C MET A 28 1.20 8.18 -4.12
N PRO A 29 1.80 7.51 -5.12
CA PRO A 29 2.46 6.24 -4.89
C PRO A 29 3.57 6.39 -3.84
N ARG A 30 3.71 5.39 -2.97
CA ARG A 30 4.82 5.35 -2.01
C ARG A 30 6.16 5.32 -2.78
N ASN A 31 7.15 6.09 -2.31
CA ASN A 31 8.49 6.14 -2.89
C ASN A 31 9.54 5.74 -1.82
N PRO A 32 10.23 4.60 -1.98
CA PRO A 32 10.13 3.64 -3.08
C PRO A 32 8.80 2.86 -3.07
N PRO A 33 8.35 2.32 -4.22
CA PRO A 33 7.18 1.46 -4.26
C PRO A 33 7.36 0.25 -3.34
N LEU A 34 6.45 0.06 -2.39
CA LEU A 34 6.44 -1.12 -1.54
C LEU A 34 5.90 -2.31 -2.32
N THR A 35 6.75 -3.31 -2.54
CA THR A 35 6.40 -4.54 -3.23
C THR A 35 6.99 -5.75 -2.48
N GLY A 36 6.53 -6.96 -2.84
CA GLY A 36 7.07 -8.20 -2.29
C GLY A 36 7.03 -8.27 -0.77
N GLU A 37 8.15 -8.68 -0.16
CA GLU A 37 8.27 -8.84 1.29
C GLU A 37 8.06 -7.53 2.06
N ALA A 38 8.57 -6.41 1.54
CA ALA A 38 8.43 -5.11 2.19
C ALA A 38 6.95 -4.68 2.29
N PHE A 39 6.15 -4.98 1.26
CA PHE A 39 4.70 -4.78 1.31
C PHE A 39 4.04 -5.68 2.37
N VAL A 40 4.40 -6.97 2.41
CA VAL A 40 3.85 -7.93 3.38
C VAL A 40 4.20 -7.51 4.81
N ALA A 41 5.42 -7.04 5.05
CA ALA A 41 5.86 -6.53 6.35
C ALA A 41 5.03 -5.31 6.78
N SER A 42 4.83 -4.33 5.89
CA SER A 42 3.98 -3.16 6.17
C SER A 42 2.57 -3.58 6.55
N MET A 43 1.96 -4.49 5.80
CA MET A 43 0.61 -4.99 6.09
C MET A 43 0.52 -5.66 7.46
N ARG A 44 1.52 -6.48 7.84
CA ARG A 44 1.55 -7.14 9.15
C ARG A 44 1.67 -6.14 10.30
N THR A 45 2.51 -5.11 10.12
CA THR A 45 2.66 -4.02 11.09
C THR A 45 1.35 -3.26 11.25
N GLU A 46 0.77 -2.79 10.14
CA GLU A 46 -0.49 -2.03 10.14
C GLU A 46 -1.62 -2.86 10.78
N ILE A 47 -1.75 -4.16 10.44
CA ILE A 47 -2.74 -5.05 11.07
C ILE A 47 -2.54 -5.13 12.59
N THR A 48 -1.29 -5.28 13.05
CA THR A 48 -0.98 -5.41 14.47
C THR A 48 -1.35 -4.13 15.23
N GLU A 49 -0.94 -2.98 14.70
CA GLU A 49 -1.20 -1.66 15.28
C GLU A 49 -2.70 -1.38 15.35
N TRP A 50 -3.42 -1.55 14.24
CA TRP A 50 -4.86 -1.29 14.21
C TRP A 50 -5.67 -2.30 15.02
N THR A 51 -5.20 -3.54 15.14
CA THR A 51 -5.80 -4.52 16.07
C THR A 51 -5.66 -4.07 17.52
N ALA A 52 -4.52 -3.51 17.90
CA ALA A 52 -4.30 -2.99 19.25
C ALA A 52 -5.23 -1.79 19.54
N VAL A 53 -5.35 -0.87 18.58
CA VAL A 53 -6.29 0.26 18.67
C VAL A 53 -7.74 -0.22 18.82
N ALA A 54 -8.19 -1.16 17.98
CA ALA A 54 -9.54 -1.69 18.05
C ALA A 54 -9.85 -2.30 19.42
N ARG A 55 -8.91 -3.06 20.00
CA ARG A 55 -9.05 -3.63 21.35
C ARG A 55 -9.12 -2.55 22.43
N GLN A 56 -8.27 -1.53 22.36
CA GLN A 56 -8.27 -0.43 23.32
C GLN A 56 -9.63 0.29 23.38
N PHE A 57 -10.30 0.43 22.23
CA PHE A 57 -11.57 1.13 22.13
C PHE A 57 -12.80 0.20 22.08
N ASN A 58 -12.63 -1.10 22.36
CA ASN A 58 -13.69 -2.12 22.27
C ASN A 58 -14.46 -2.11 20.94
N ILE A 59 -13.78 -1.79 19.84
CA ILE A 59 -14.36 -1.81 18.50
C ILE A 59 -14.55 -3.27 18.09
N THR A 60 -15.81 -3.67 17.94
CA THR A 60 -16.20 -5.01 17.48
C THR A 60 -16.87 -4.89 16.12
N ILE A 61 -16.48 -5.75 15.19
CA ILE A 61 -17.15 -5.87 13.89
C ILE A 61 -18.30 -6.86 14.10
N THR A 62 -19.53 -6.40 13.88
CA THR A 62 -20.76 -7.21 13.90
C THR A 62 -21.20 -7.54 12.49
#